data_AF-A0A1G5FDR9-F1
#
_entry.id   AF-A0A1G5FDR9-F1
#
_cell.length_a   1.000
_cell.length_b   1.000
_cell.length_c   1.000
_cell.angle_alpha   90.00
_cell.angle_beta   90.00
_cell.angle_gamma   90.00
#
_symmetry.space_group_name_H-M   'P 1'
#
loop_
_entity.id
_entity.type
_entity.pdbx_description
1 polymer ?
#
loop_
_entity_poly.entity_id
_entity_poly.type
_entity_poly.pdbx_seq_one_letter_code
_entity_poly.pdbx_strand_id
1 'polypeptide(L)'
;MSSKYLTLYKMIVLYMLKRCEVPLSKSQIYDFILEKEYTTFLTLQEVFSEMANSELIHEKTVGNRTYLEITADGEEALKFFGNRINPTIKQEMDEYLKDNSMKLRNEASIQGDYQKTAENEYTVRLVVKENGQNLVDIALSVPTEEIAQNICDNWQEKNADIYQYLISQLMS
;
A
#
# COMPACT_ATOMS: atom_id res chain seq x y z
N MET A 1 -8.83 -14.41 21.69
CA MET A 1 -8.16 -15.33 20.74
C MET A 1 -6.88 -15.86 21.38
N SER A 2 -6.38 -17.05 21.03
CA SER A 2 -5.12 -17.56 21.60
C SER A 2 -3.92 -16.76 21.05
N SER A 3 -3.03 -16.31 21.96
CA SER A 3 -1.81 -15.53 21.68
C SER A 3 -0.93 -16.12 20.55
N LYS A 4 -0.99 -17.45 20.36
CA LYS A 4 -0.24 -18.15 19.32
C LYS A 4 -0.68 -17.80 17.89
N TYR A 5 -1.98 -17.59 17.66
CA TYR A 5 -2.50 -17.21 16.34
C TYR A 5 -2.13 -15.79 15.98
N LEU A 6 -2.24 -14.87 16.96
CA LEU A 6 -1.85 -13.49 16.78
C LEU A 6 -0.36 -13.36 16.42
N THR A 7 0.48 -14.17 17.06
CA THR A 7 1.91 -14.24 16.72
C THR A 7 2.13 -14.73 15.28
N LEU A 8 1.38 -15.74 14.81
CA LEU A 8 1.49 -16.22 13.43
C LEU A 8 1.13 -15.12 12.43
N TYR A 9 0.03 -14.38 12.66
CA TYR A 9 -0.39 -13.31 11.76
C TYR A 9 0.62 -12.16 11.70
N LYS A 10 1.21 -11.77 12.84
CA LYS A 10 2.33 -10.81 12.87
C LYS A 10 3.50 -11.29 12.00
N MET A 11 3.85 -12.57 12.07
CA MET A 11 4.92 -13.14 11.27
C MET A 11 4.60 -13.19 9.78
N ILE A 12 3.34 -13.45 9.40
CA ILE A 12 2.87 -13.37 8.01
C ILE A 12 3.07 -11.95 7.48
N VAL A 13 2.59 -10.93 8.19
CA VAL A 13 2.75 -9.52 7.80
C VAL A 13 4.23 -9.14 7.64
N LEU A 14 5.06 -9.43 8.65
CA LEU A 14 6.50 -9.11 8.59
C LEU A 14 7.20 -9.84 7.44
N TYR A 15 6.84 -11.10 7.18
CA TYR A 15 7.40 -11.85 6.08
C TYR A 15 7.06 -11.22 4.72
N MET A 16 5.80 -10.84 4.50
CA MET A 16 5.39 -10.16 3.27
C MET A 16 6.14 -8.84 3.08
N LEU A 17 6.24 -8.02 4.12
CA LEU A 17 6.98 -6.75 4.08
C LEU A 17 8.46 -6.96 3.77
N LYS A 18 9.09 -8.00 4.33
CA LYS A 18 10.50 -8.30 4.08
C LYS A 18 10.76 -8.86 2.67
N ARG A 19 9.79 -9.56 2.09
CA ARG A 19 9.92 -10.21 0.77
C ARG A 19 9.54 -9.32 -0.39
N CYS A 20 8.67 -8.34 -0.18
CA CYS A 20 8.25 -7.43 -1.23
C CYS A 20 9.33 -6.37 -1.52
N GLU A 21 9.62 -6.14 -2.79
CA GLU A 21 10.60 -5.14 -3.24
C GLU A 21 10.04 -3.70 -3.24
N VAL A 22 8.71 -3.55 -3.10
CA VAL A 22 8.01 -2.27 -3.05
C VAL A 22 7.23 -2.14 -1.74
N PRO A 23 6.95 -0.91 -1.27
CA PRO A 23 6.13 -0.70 -0.08
C PRO A 23 4.74 -1.31 -0.25
N LEU A 24 4.28 -2.09 0.73
CA LEU A 24 2.94 -2.66 0.76
C LEU A 24 1.99 -1.75 1.55
N SER A 25 0.80 -1.51 1.01
CA SER A 25 -0.29 -0.88 1.75
C SER A 25 -1.00 -1.88 2.67
N LYS A 26 -1.66 -1.38 3.71
CA LYS A 26 -2.59 -2.18 4.52
C LYS A 26 -3.61 -2.91 3.65
N SER A 27 -4.17 -2.23 2.64
CA SER A 27 -5.17 -2.83 1.74
C SER A 27 -4.61 -4.03 0.97
N GLN A 28 -3.36 -3.95 0.47
CA GLN A 28 -2.74 -5.07 -0.25
C GLN A 28 -2.51 -6.29 0.67
N ILE A 29 -2.17 -6.05 1.94
CA ILE A 29 -2.04 -7.14 2.91
C ILE A 29 -3.42 -7.70 3.31
N TYR A 30 -4.45 -6.86 3.42
CA TYR A 30 -5.83 -7.32 3.59
C TYR A 30 -6.26 -8.22 2.44
N ASP A 31 -6.04 -7.79 1.19
CA ASP A 31 -6.44 -8.55 0.00
C ASP A 31 -5.83 -9.95 0.01
N PHE A 32 -4.52 -10.05 0.27
CA PHE A 32 -3.84 -11.34 0.40
C PHE A 32 -4.45 -12.22 1.50
N ILE A 33 -4.58 -11.67 2.70
CA ILE A 33 -5.00 -12.43 3.88
C ILE A 33 -6.45 -12.89 3.79
N LEU A 34 -7.31 -12.08 3.18
CA LEU A 34 -8.72 -12.41 2.95
C LEU A 34 -8.89 -13.39 1.79
N GLU A 35 -8.13 -13.25 0.69
CA GLU A 35 -8.18 -14.18 -0.44
C GLU A 35 -7.79 -15.60 -0.03
N LYS A 36 -6.82 -15.73 0.89
CA LYS A 36 -6.39 -17.02 1.44
C LYS A 36 -7.14 -17.45 2.69
N GLU A 37 -8.15 -16.68 3.11
CA GLU A 37 -9.00 -16.94 4.29
C GLU A 37 -8.21 -17.20 5.60
N TYR A 38 -7.00 -16.64 5.75
CA TYR A 38 -6.19 -16.92 6.94
C TYR A 38 -6.79 -16.33 8.21
N THR A 39 -7.43 -15.15 8.12
CA THR A 39 -8.10 -14.51 9.25
C THR A 39 -9.12 -13.48 8.80
N THR A 40 -9.76 -12.82 9.77
CA THR A 40 -10.77 -11.79 9.51
C THR A 40 -10.16 -10.39 9.47
N PHE A 41 -10.87 -9.47 8.81
CA PHE A 41 -10.50 -8.05 8.78
C PHE A 41 -10.26 -7.46 10.18
N LEU A 42 -11.14 -7.76 11.14
CA LEU A 42 -11.03 -7.26 12.51
C LEU A 42 -9.77 -7.78 13.21
N THR A 43 -9.47 -9.06 13.06
CA THR A 43 -8.24 -9.65 13.62
C THR A 43 -6.99 -9.02 13.02
N LEU A 44 -6.99 -8.74 11.72
CA LEU A 44 -5.84 -8.12 11.08
C LEU A 44 -5.70 -6.63 11.47
N GLN A 45 -6.79 -5.92 11.75
CA GLN A 45 -6.74 -4.58 12.37
C GLN A 45 -6.07 -4.60 13.75
N GLU A 46 -6.42 -5.57 14.60
CA GLU A 46 -5.78 -5.76 15.91
C GLU A 46 -4.28 -6.06 15.75
N VAL A 47 -3.92 -6.92 14.78
CA VAL A 47 -2.52 -7.23 14.45
C VAL A 47 -1.73 -5.99 14.08
N PHE A 48 -2.22 -5.16 13.14
CA PHE A 48 -1.52 -3.93 12.75
C PHE A 48 -1.36 -2.97 13.92
N SER A 49 -2.42 -2.79 14.71
CA SER A 49 -2.40 -1.90 15.88
C SER A 49 -1.37 -2.35 16.91
N GLU A 50 -1.31 -3.65 17.22
CA GLU A 50 -0.30 -4.18 18.14
C GLU A 50 1.11 -4.10 17.57
N MET A 51 1.31 -4.35 16.27
CA MET A 51 2.63 -4.27 15.64
C MET A 51 3.16 -2.84 15.62
N ALA A 52 2.30 -1.85 15.35
CA ALA A 52 2.67 -0.44 15.43
C ALA A 52 3.00 -0.02 16.87
N ASN A 53 2.17 -0.42 17.84
CA ASN A 53 2.40 -0.13 19.27
C ASN A 53 3.66 -0.80 19.84
N SER A 54 4.09 -1.92 19.25
CA SER A 54 5.32 -2.63 19.62
C SER A 54 6.50 -2.29 18.72
N GLU A 55 6.38 -1.24 17.90
CA GLU A 55 7.43 -0.75 17.01
C GLU A 55 8.01 -1.79 16.05
N LEU A 56 7.24 -2.84 15.71
CA LEU A 56 7.63 -3.85 14.72
C LEU A 56 7.43 -3.37 13.28
N ILE A 57 6.55 -2.38 13.10
CA ILE A 57 6.29 -1.70 11.83
C ILE A 57 6.12 -0.20 12.06
N HIS A 58 6.37 0.57 11.01
CA HIS A 58 5.95 1.96 10.89
C HIS A 58 4.82 2.08 9.88
N GLU A 59 3.88 2.97 10.17
CA GLU A 59 2.79 3.30 9.27
C GLU A 59 3.04 4.66 8.63
N LYS A 60 2.93 4.73 7.30
CA LYS A 60 3.07 5.96 6.54
C LYS A 60 1.86 6.15 5.64
N THR A 61 1.06 7.17 5.93
CA THR A 61 -0.11 7.51 5.11
C THR A 61 0.28 8.47 3.99
N VAL A 62 -0.15 8.14 2.77
CA VAL A 62 -0.02 8.98 1.56
C VAL A 62 -1.38 8.92 0.86
N GLY A 63 -2.07 10.07 0.75
CA GLY A 63 -3.47 10.11 0.32
C GLY A 63 -4.38 9.23 1.16
N ASN A 64 -5.17 8.38 0.49
CA ASN A 64 -6.11 7.45 1.13
C ASN A 64 -5.48 6.08 1.47
N ARG A 65 -4.16 5.91 1.34
CA ARG A 65 -3.47 4.65 1.59
C ARG A 65 -2.47 4.76 2.73
N THR A 66 -2.51 3.78 3.62
CA THR A 66 -1.51 3.59 4.67
C THR A 66 -0.55 2.49 4.25
N TYR A 67 0.71 2.85 4.03
CA TYR A 67 1.81 1.95 3.75
C TYR A 67 2.47 1.48 5.04
N LEU A 68 2.98 0.26 5.02
CA LEU A 68 3.67 -0.36 6.13
C LEU A 68 5.14 -0.54 5.78
N GLU A 69 6.00 -0.17 6.72
CA GLU A 69 7.45 -0.38 6.63
C GLU A 69 7.89 -1.23 7.81
N ILE A 70 8.69 -2.27 7.55
CA ILE A 70 9.26 -3.11 8.62
C ILE A 70 10.37 -2.34 9.34
N THR A 71 10.39 -2.39 10.67
CA THR A 71 11.46 -1.80 11.48
C THR A 71 12.61 -2.79 11.71
N ALA A 72 13.71 -2.32 12.29
CA ALA A 72 14.81 -3.20 12.72
C ALA A 72 14.32 -4.28 13.71
N ASP A 73 13.51 -3.89 14.69
CA ASP A 73 12.91 -4.79 15.68
C ASP A 73 11.94 -5.78 15.03
N GLY A 74 11.19 -5.35 14.01
CA GLY A 74 10.38 -6.21 13.16
C GLY A 74 11.20 -7.28 12.43
N GLU A 75 12.32 -6.89 11.83
CA GLU A 75 13.22 -7.84 11.17
C GLU A 75 13.83 -8.84 12.15
N GLU A 76 14.23 -8.38 13.34
CA GLU A 76 14.75 -9.22 14.39
C GLU A 76 13.69 -10.22 14.88
N ALA A 77 12.46 -9.75 15.15
CA ALA A 77 11.34 -10.59 15.52
C ALA A 77 11.05 -11.66 14.45
N LEU A 78 11.08 -11.28 13.17
CA LEU A 78 10.89 -12.21 12.06
C LEU A 78 12.01 -13.26 12.01
N LYS A 79 13.26 -12.89 12.31
CA LYS A 79 14.38 -13.83 12.37
C LYS A 79 14.19 -14.87 13.47
N PHE A 80 13.70 -14.46 14.64
CA PHE A 80 13.49 -15.37 15.78
C PHE A 80 12.24 -16.25 15.64
N PHE A 81 11.15 -15.70 15.10
CA PHE A 81 9.84 -16.35 15.11
C PHE A 81 9.33 -16.75 13.72
N GLY A 82 10.02 -16.38 12.64
CA GLY A 82 9.62 -16.70 11.27
C GLY A 82 9.70 -18.19 10.91
N ASN A 83 10.33 -19.01 11.76
CA ASN A 83 10.27 -20.48 11.68
C ASN A 83 8.89 -21.04 12.07
N ARG A 84 8.03 -20.25 12.71
CA ARG A 84 6.65 -20.63 13.05
C ARG A 84 5.71 -20.57 11.85
N ILE A 85 6.10 -19.84 10.80
CA ILE A 85 5.37 -19.84 9.54
C ILE A 85 5.69 -21.15 8.82
N ASN A 86 4.68 -22.00 8.62
CA ASN A 86 4.83 -23.25 7.88
C ASN A 86 5.31 -22.96 6.45
N PRO A 87 6.23 -23.78 5.88
CA PRO A 87 6.66 -23.69 4.48
C PRO A 87 5.55 -23.47 3.45
N THR A 88 4.38 -24.10 3.62
CA THR A 88 3.22 -23.92 2.73
C THR A 88 2.76 -22.46 2.68
N ILE A 89 2.60 -21.83 3.84
CA ILE A 89 2.17 -20.41 3.93
C ILE A 89 3.25 -19.50 3.34
N LYS A 90 4.53 -19.82 3.53
CA LYS A 90 5.63 -19.06 2.88
C LYS A 90 5.58 -19.14 1.37
N GLN A 91 5.33 -20.34 0.84
CA GLN A 91 5.18 -20.56 -0.59
C GLN A 91 3.97 -19.78 -1.14
N GLU A 92 2.83 -19.84 -0.46
CA GLU A 92 1.62 -19.09 -0.85
C GLU A 92 1.85 -17.57 -0.86
N MET A 93 2.59 -17.04 0.13
CA MET A 93 3.00 -15.63 0.15
C MET A 93 3.94 -15.28 -1.01
N ASP A 94 4.97 -16.09 -1.26
CA ASP A 94 5.94 -15.87 -2.33
C ASP A 94 5.27 -15.94 -3.71
N GLU A 95 4.33 -16.88 -3.91
CA GLU A 95 3.52 -17.00 -5.14
C GLU A 95 2.62 -15.78 -5.31
N TYR A 96 1.89 -15.36 -4.28
CA TYR A 96 1.06 -14.16 -4.35
C TYR A 96 1.86 -12.91 -4.71
N LEU A 97 3.00 -12.68 -4.05
CA LEU A 97 3.84 -11.52 -4.32
C LEU A 97 4.40 -11.54 -5.75
N LYS A 98 4.74 -12.73 -6.26
CA LYS A 98 5.22 -12.90 -7.63
C LYS A 98 4.12 -12.64 -8.65
N ASP A 99 2.96 -13.26 -8.48
CA ASP A 99 1.83 -13.18 -9.40
C ASP A 99 1.23 -11.77 -9.45
N ASN A 100 1.30 -11.04 -8.33
CA ASN A 100 0.80 -9.67 -8.22
C ASN A 100 1.90 -8.61 -8.39
N SER A 101 3.15 -8.98 -8.65
CA SER A 101 4.31 -8.06 -8.66
C SER A 101 4.11 -6.82 -9.55
N MET A 102 3.59 -6.99 -10.77
CA MET A 102 3.29 -5.89 -11.69
C MET A 102 2.17 -4.98 -11.15
N LYS A 103 1.11 -5.57 -10.58
CA LYS A 103 -0.01 -4.83 -9.98
C LYS A 103 0.46 -4.03 -8.77
N LEU A 104 1.20 -4.66 -7.85
CA LEU A 104 1.77 -4.02 -6.67
C LEU A 104 2.70 -2.85 -7.04
N ARG A 105 3.54 -3.02 -8.06
CA ARG A 105 4.41 -1.96 -8.60
C ARG A 105 3.63 -0.80 -9.23
N ASN A 106 2.62 -1.10 -10.05
CA ASN A 106 1.78 -0.08 -10.67
C ASN A 106 1.01 0.72 -9.60
N GLU A 107 0.42 0.03 -8.62
CA GLU A 107 -0.32 0.66 -7.52
C GLU A 107 0.57 1.49 -6.60
N ALA A 108 1.85 1.13 -6.43
CA ALA A 108 2.83 1.96 -5.72
C ALA A 108 3.29 3.18 -6.54
N SER A 109 3.20 3.10 -7.87
CA SER A 109 3.68 4.12 -8.82
C SER A 109 2.61 5.14 -9.21
N ILE A 110 1.34 4.84 -8.96
CA ILE A 110 0.20 5.74 -9.18
C ILE A 110 -0.17 6.37 -7.84
N GLN A 111 0.20 7.64 -7.66
CA GLN A 111 -0.07 8.39 -6.43
C GLN A 111 -1.03 9.54 -6.77
N GLY A 112 -2.24 9.48 -6.21
CA GLY A 112 -3.17 10.61 -6.15
C GLY A 112 -3.33 11.01 -4.68
N ASP A 113 -2.98 12.24 -4.33
CA ASP A 113 -3.17 12.80 -2.98
C ASP A 113 -3.80 14.19 -3.09
N TYR A 114 -4.51 14.65 -2.05
CA TYR A 114 -5.01 16.01 -1.98
C TYR A 114 -4.79 16.62 -0.61
N GLN A 115 -4.58 17.93 -0.58
CA GLN A 115 -4.40 18.70 0.65
C GLN A 115 -5.28 19.94 0.64
N LYS A 116 -5.80 20.33 1.81
CA LYS A 116 -6.50 21.61 1.97
C LYS A 116 -5.48 22.74 1.92
N THR A 117 -5.65 23.67 0.98
CA THR A 117 -4.70 24.78 0.76
C THR A 117 -5.22 26.14 1.21
N ALA A 118 -6.54 26.33 1.28
CA ALA A 118 -7.18 27.55 1.80
C ALA A 118 -8.58 27.26 2.39
N GLU A 119 -9.28 28.28 2.88
CA GLU A 119 -10.72 28.13 3.19
C GLU A 119 -11.49 27.75 1.92
N ASN A 120 -12.01 26.52 1.91
CA ASN A 120 -12.77 25.91 0.81
C ASN A 120 -11.98 25.70 -0.50
N GLU A 121 -10.68 25.42 -0.42
CA GLU A 121 -9.89 25.04 -1.58
C GLU A 121 -8.96 23.87 -1.27
N TYR A 122 -8.92 22.91 -2.19
CA TYR A 122 -8.11 21.70 -2.11
C TYR A 122 -7.19 21.64 -3.32
N THR A 123 -5.94 21.24 -3.11
CA THR A 123 -5.01 20.94 -4.20
C THR A 123 -4.87 19.43 -4.32
N VAL A 124 -5.24 18.89 -5.46
CA VAL A 124 -5.00 17.50 -5.86
C VAL A 124 -3.66 17.41 -6.57
N ARG A 125 -2.82 16.45 -6.17
CA ARG A 125 -1.57 16.12 -6.84
C ARG A 125 -1.63 14.70 -7.39
N LEU A 126 -1.45 14.58 -8.71
CA LEU A 126 -1.54 13.35 -9.48
C LEU A 126 -0.18 13.03 -10.08
N VAL A 127 0.41 11.91 -9.68
CA VAL A 127 1.75 11.50 -10.11
C VAL A 127 1.69 10.10 -10.73
N VAL A 128 2.35 9.94 -11.88
CA VAL A 128 2.80 8.64 -12.39
C VAL A 128 4.31 8.61 -12.35
N LYS A 129 4.87 7.54 -11.78
CA LYS A 129 6.30 7.28 -11.80
C LYS A 129 6.64 6.11 -12.72
N GLU A 130 7.72 6.24 -13.48
CA GLU A 130 8.34 5.16 -14.24
C GLU A 130 9.82 5.10 -13.89
N ASN A 131 10.33 3.93 -13.50
CA ASN A 131 11.73 3.72 -13.07
C ASN A 131 12.23 4.72 -12.00
N GLY A 132 11.33 5.13 -11.10
CA GLY A 132 11.63 6.10 -10.03
C GLY A 132 11.66 7.57 -10.46
N GLN A 133 11.40 7.88 -11.73
CA GLN A 133 11.25 9.24 -12.24
C GLN A 133 9.78 9.60 -12.42
N ASN A 134 9.41 10.85 -12.15
CA ASN A 134 8.06 11.34 -12.42
C ASN A 134 7.87 11.46 -13.94
N LEU A 135 7.04 10.59 -14.51
CA LEU A 135 6.63 10.63 -15.91
C LEU A 135 5.58 11.72 -16.14
N VAL A 136 4.70 11.94 -15.14
CA VAL A 136 3.83 13.11 -15.07
C VAL A 136 3.57 13.49 -13.60
N ASP A 137 3.48 14.79 -13.33
CA ASP A 137 3.16 15.38 -12.02
C ASP A 137 2.22 16.57 -12.24
N ILE A 138 0.94 16.39 -11.89
CA ILE A 138 -0.13 17.37 -12.14
C ILE A 138 -0.65 17.88 -10.80
N ALA A 139 -0.74 19.19 -10.64
CA ALA A 139 -1.40 19.84 -9.51
C ALA A 139 -2.66 20.57 -9.98
N LEU A 140 -3.81 20.27 -9.36
CA LEU A 140 -5.12 20.85 -9.69
C LEU A 140 -5.77 21.45 -8.44
N SER A 141 -6.17 22.72 -8.50
CA SER A 141 -7.01 23.35 -7.47
C SER A 141 -8.48 23.03 -7.70
N VAL A 142 -9.17 22.55 -6.65
CA VAL A 142 -10.59 22.18 -6.68
C VAL A 142 -11.34 22.70 -5.46
N PRO A 143 -12.65 22.98 -5.57
CA PRO A 143 -13.38 23.73 -4.55
C PRO A 143 -13.88 22.86 -3.37
N THR A 144 -13.88 21.53 -3.50
CA THR A 144 -14.37 20.63 -2.44
C THR A 144 -13.50 19.39 -2.28
N GLU A 145 -13.50 18.85 -1.08
CA GLU A 145 -12.85 17.58 -0.73
C GLU A 145 -13.42 16.41 -1.53
N GLU A 146 -14.75 16.39 -1.74
CA GLU A 146 -15.42 15.36 -2.52
C GLU A 146 -14.93 15.33 -3.98
N ILE A 147 -14.72 16.50 -4.59
CA ILE A 147 -14.15 16.60 -5.94
C ILE A 147 -12.69 16.12 -5.91
N ALA A 148 -11.92 16.53 -4.90
CA ALA A 148 -10.53 16.13 -4.75
C ALA A 148 -10.38 14.59 -4.64
N GLN A 149 -11.19 13.96 -3.79
CA GLN A 149 -11.25 12.52 -3.60
C GLN A 149 -11.64 11.80 -4.90
N ASN A 150 -12.71 12.26 -5.57
CA ASN A 150 -13.14 11.68 -6.84
C ASN A 150 -12.04 11.74 -7.91
N ILE A 151 -11.27 12.83 -7.98
CA ILE A 151 -10.16 12.94 -8.93
C ILE A 151 -9.05 11.92 -8.59
N CYS A 152 -8.68 11.79 -7.31
CA CYS A 152 -7.69 10.80 -6.88
C CYS A 152 -8.14 9.36 -7.18
N ASP A 153 -9.41 9.04 -6.95
CA ASP A 153 -9.96 7.70 -7.19
C ASP A 153 -9.95 7.39 -8.70
N ASN A 154 -10.41 8.33 -9.52
CA ASN A 154 -10.38 8.18 -10.98
C ASN A 154 -8.95 8.12 -11.56
N TRP A 155 -7.96 8.74 -10.91
CA TRP A 155 -6.57 8.71 -11.37
C TRP A 155 -6.00 7.30 -11.39
N GLN A 156 -6.41 6.43 -10.46
CA GLN A 156 -5.95 5.04 -10.42
C GLN A 156 -6.28 4.28 -11.72
N GLU A 157 -7.44 4.55 -12.31
CA GLU A 157 -7.90 3.89 -13.53
C GLU A 157 -7.51 4.66 -14.79
N LYS A 158 -7.51 6.00 -14.74
CA LYS A 158 -7.43 6.86 -15.93
C LYS A 158 -6.05 7.47 -16.22
N ASN A 159 -5.04 7.20 -15.39
CA ASN A 159 -3.72 7.84 -15.51
C ASN A 159 -3.07 7.65 -16.89
N ALA A 160 -3.16 6.47 -17.49
CA ALA A 160 -2.57 6.18 -18.79
C ALA A 160 -3.25 6.98 -19.93
N ASP A 161 -4.59 6.98 -19.95
CA ASP A 161 -5.38 7.71 -20.94
C ASP A 161 -5.17 9.23 -20.83
N ILE A 162 -5.12 9.76 -19.59
CA ILE A 162 -4.88 11.18 -19.34
C ILE A 162 -3.47 11.58 -19.77
N TYR A 163 -2.45 10.76 -19.46
CA TYR A 163 -1.08 11.01 -19.91
C TYR A 163 -0.99 11.05 -21.44
N GLN A 164 -1.58 10.06 -22.12
CA GLN A 164 -1.61 10.00 -23.58
C GLN A 164 -2.34 11.20 -24.19
N TYR A 165 -3.46 11.61 -23.60
CA TYR A 165 -4.20 12.79 -24.02
C TYR A 165 -3.34 14.05 -23.93
N LEU A 166 -2.70 14.31 -22.77
CA LEU A 166 -1.84 15.48 -22.59
C LEU A 166 -0.71 15.55 -23.62
N ILE A 167 -0.03 14.43 -23.85
CA ILE A 167 1.05 14.33 -24.85
C ILE A 167 0.52 14.62 -26.26
N SER A 168 -0.65 14.10 -26.62
CA SER A 168 -1.26 14.34 -27.94
C SER A 168 -1.60 15.80 -28.20
N GLN A 169 -2.04 16.54 -27.17
CA GLN A 169 -2.42 17.95 -27.29
C GLN A 169 -1.22 18.91 -27.27
N LEU A 170 -0.09 18.49 -26.70
CA LEU A 170 1.10 19.34 -26.55
C LEU A 170 2.12 19.15 -27.68
N MET A 171 2.09 18.01 -28.40
CA MET A 171 2.95 17.75 -29.56
C MET A 171 2.30 18.09 -30.91
N SER A 172 1.06 18.60 -30.89
CA SER A 172 0.33 19.05 -32.08
C SER A 172 0.69 20.47 -32.48
#